data_AF-B1HZU1-F1
#
_entry.id   AF-B1HZU1-F1
#
_cell.length_a   1.000
_cell.length_b   1.000
_cell.length_c   1.000
_cell.angle_alpha   90.00
_cell.angle_beta   90.00
_cell.angle_gamma   90.00
#
_symmetry.space_group_name_H-M   'P 1'
#
loop_
_entity.id
_entity.type
_entity.pdbx_description
1 polymer ?
#
loop_
_entity_poly.entity_id
_entity_poly.type
_entity_poly.pdbx_seq_one_letter_code
_entity_poly.pdbx_strand_id
1 'polypeptide(L)'
;MIATNYVLLIGTVMTIGANWRMIPAYFVLMLLTLQVFVKPKSTIVSKKLRMKIIKTSGIVVATITMFTLPTLFPIMSFPEPTGKYTVGTQTFHLTDKNRKEFVVPNHQVNRELMIQVYYPAEKETGQPSPYFKDIDALTQQLATTQGFPNIATTHLGLTKTHSYQDATAIKSKEKFPLLLFAHGMSLYSRQNTFQLEELVSHGYIVVALNFTGDAATTIFPDGDRVDFTPIENTITFLNNRIHLWEQDASFVLDEVIKGDFDKNFRAIASLIDYDSIGMLGHSFGGATSAQMLVKDNRIKAAIDMDGGLYGDPMPKNGPKKPFMLMNAEASINFMKDAYNQQPGNRDELFAEAYLRNKTIEKPGVYTAIIPKTNHGSFTDLAAVSPIINESGADVNAIYKLINELSLGFFDKNLKGIQDNKLNKIQKAHPEINLTLH
;
A
#
# COMPACT_ATOMS: atom_id res chain seq x y z
N MET A 1 1.76 42.35 12.58
CA MET A 1 1.06 41.48 11.61
C MET A 1 2.04 40.77 10.69
N ILE A 2 2.86 41.46 9.87
CA ILE A 2 3.83 40.79 8.98
C ILE A 2 4.86 39.95 9.75
N ALA A 3 5.46 40.49 10.81
CA ALA A 3 6.41 39.75 11.65
C ALA A 3 5.81 38.45 12.24
N THR A 4 4.55 38.50 12.70
CA THR A 4 3.81 37.34 13.20
C THR A 4 3.61 36.28 12.11
N ASN A 5 3.29 36.69 10.88
CA ASN A 5 3.15 35.78 9.75
C ASN A 5 4.47 35.13 9.35
N TYR A 6 5.59 35.85 9.44
CA TYR A 6 6.93 35.29 9.24
C TYR A 6 7.29 34.28 10.32
N VAL A 7 7.02 34.56 11.60
CA VAL A 7 7.26 33.63 12.70
C VAL A 7 6.43 32.35 12.53
N LEU A 8 5.15 32.47 12.17
CA LEU A 8 4.28 31.32 11.89
C LEU A 8 4.76 30.51 10.68
N LEU A 9 5.17 31.18 9.60
CA LEU A 9 5.70 30.50 8.41
C LEU A 9 7.01 29.78 8.71
N ILE A 10 7.95 30.44 9.38
CA ILE A 10 9.23 29.86 9.77
C ILE A 10 8.99 28.69 10.72
N GLY A 11 8.11 28.84 11.71
CA GLY A 11 7.73 27.75 12.60
C GLY A 11 7.15 26.56 11.84
N THR A 12 6.26 26.79 10.87
CA THR A 12 5.66 25.73 10.04
C THR A 12 6.69 25.06 9.13
N VAL A 13 7.62 25.83 8.54
CA VAL A 13 8.72 25.31 7.73
C VAL A 13 9.70 24.51 8.59
N MET A 14 9.98 24.94 9.82
CA MET A 14 10.84 24.21 10.75
C MET A 14 10.20 22.91 11.25
N THR A 15 8.87 22.86 11.40
CA THR A 15 8.17 21.67 11.92
C THR A 15 7.79 20.66 10.84
N ILE A 16 7.35 21.13 9.67
CA ILE A 16 6.81 20.27 8.60
C ILE A 16 7.76 20.18 7.39
N GLY A 17 8.77 21.06 7.31
CA GLY A 17 9.63 21.20 6.14
C GLY A 17 9.00 22.05 5.04
N ALA A 18 9.85 22.67 4.21
CA ALA A 18 9.39 23.39 3.03
C ALA A 18 8.83 22.39 2.00
N ASN A 19 7.58 22.59 1.58
CA ASN A 19 6.93 21.71 0.60
C ASN A 19 5.96 22.49 -0.28
N TRP A 20 5.63 21.92 -1.43
CA TRP A 20 4.88 22.63 -2.48
C TRP A 20 3.48 23.09 -2.04
N ARG A 21 2.84 22.38 -1.09
CA ARG A 21 1.52 22.74 -0.54
C ARG A 21 1.53 24.10 0.14
N MET A 22 2.72 24.56 0.55
CA MET A 22 2.95 25.86 1.19
C MET A 22 3.31 26.99 0.21
N ILE A 23 3.49 26.71 -1.10
CA ILE A 23 3.80 27.71 -2.12
C ILE A 23 2.82 28.89 -2.12
N PRO A 24 1.48 28.66 -2.04
CA PRO A 24 0.53 29.78 -1.96
C PRO A 24 0.77 30.67 -0.75
N ALA A 25 1.10 30.09 0.41
CA ALA A 25 1.42 30.83 1.63
C ALA A 25 2.70 31.66 1.46
N TYR A 26 3.74 31.10 0.82
CA TYR A 26 4.97 31.82 0.49
C TYR A 26 4.68 33.02 -0.42
N PHE A 27 3.84 32.82 -1.44
CA PHE A 27 3.45 33.88 -2.37
C PHE A 27 2.64 35.00 -1.70
N VAL A 28 1.72 34.65 -0.78
CA VAL A 28 1.00 35.64 0.04
C VAL A 28 1.96 36.47 0.85
N LEU A 29 2.88 35.83 1.55
CA LEU A 29 3.81 36.53 2.41
C LEU A 29 4.72 37.46 1.59
N MET A 30 5.17 37.02 0.42
CA MET A 30 5.91 37.84 -0.53
C MET A 30 5.09 39.06 -0.98
N LEU A 31 3.83 38.86 -1.38
CA LEU A 31 2.95 39.96 -1.80
C LEU A 31 2.66 40.95 -0.66
N LEU A 32 2.40 40.45 0.55
CA LEU A 32 2.20 41.30 1.74
C LEU A 32 3.45 42.12 2.06
N THR A 33 4.64 41.54 1.88
CA THR A 33 5.92 42.21 2.11
C THR A 33 6.20 43.26 1.05
N LEU A 34 6.02 42.95 -0.23
CA LEU A 34 6.16 43.91 -1.33
C LEU A 34 5.22 45.11 -1.18
N GLN A 35 4.02 44.91 -0.60
CA GLN A 35 3.07 46.00 -0.34
C GLN A 35 3.56 47.03 0.68
N VAL A 36 4.46 46.67 1.59
CA VAL A 36 5.08 47.64 2.52
C VAL A 36 5.97 48.63 1.78
N PHE A 37 6.61 48.18 0.70
CA PHE A 37 7.58 48.98 -0.07
C PHE A 37 6.94 49.77 -1.22
N VAL A 38 5.73 49.39 -1.68
CA VAL A 38 5.01 50.09 -2.75
C VAL A 38 4.07 51.16 -2.19
N LYS A 39 4.52 52.42 -2.12
CA LYS A 39 3.66 53.57 -1.79
C LYS A 39 2.81 53.98 -3.03
N PRO A 40 1.47 54.06 -2.94
CA PRO A 40 0.65 54.48 -4.08
C PRO A 40 0.88 55.97 -4.39
N LYS A 41 1.40 56.26 -5.59
CA LYS A 41 1.61 57.65 -6.07
C LYS A 41 0.36 58.32 -6.66
N SER A 42 -0.78 57.62 -6.81
CA SER A 42 -1.97 58.17 -7.51
C SER A 42 -3.01 58.79 -6.57
N THR A 43 -3.54 59.95 -6.94
CA THR A 43 -4.62 60.68 -6.25
C THR A 43 -6.03 60.23 -6.65
N ILE A 44 -6.18 59.36 -7.65
CA ILE A 44 -7.48 58.94 -8.22
C ILE A 44 -8.13 57.84 -7.35
N VAL A 45 -9.33 58.11 -6.82
CA VAL A 45 -10.07 57.23 -5.90
C VAL A 45 -10.42 55.87 -6.50
N SER A 46 -10.83 55.81 -7.77
CA SER A 46 -11.21 54.55 -8.45
C SER A 46 -10.03 53.58 -8.62
N LYS A 47 -8.82 54.11 -8.88
CA LYS A 47 -7.57 53.31 -8.94
C LYS A 47 -7.17 52.79 -7.55
N LYS A 48 -7.35 53.58 -6.49
CA LYS A 48 -7.13 53.13 -5.11
C LYS A 48 -8.10 52.02 -4.69
N LEU A 49 -9.39 52.16 -5.03
CA LEU A 49 -10.41 51.15 -4.73
C LEU A 49 -10.17 49.84 -5.49
N ARG A 50 -9.88 49.91 -6.80
CA ARG A 50 -9.53 48.74 -7.63
C ARG A 50 -8.30 48.00 -7.08
N MET A 51 -7.25 48.73 -6.71
CA MET A 51 -6.04 48.13 -6.11
C MET A 51 -6.32 47.51 -4.74
N LYS A 52 -7.20 48.11 -3.93
CA LYS A 52 -7.62 47.54 -2.65
C LYS A 52 -8.39 46.23 -2.87
N ILE A 53 -9.32 46.19 -3.82
CA ILE A 53 -10.08 44.98 -4.16
C ILE A 53 -9.15 43.87 -4.64
N ILE A 54 -8.26 44.13 -5.61
CA ILE A 54 -7.32 43.13 -6.12
C ILE A 54 -6.44 42.56 -4.99
N LYS A 55 -5.93 43.41 -4.09
CA LYS A 55 -5.12 42.98 -2.95
C LYS A 55 -5.91 42.12 -1.98
N THR A 56 -7.10 42.56 -1.59
CA THR A 56 -7.96 41.80 -0.67
C THR A 56 -8.37 40.46 -1.28
N SER A 57 -8.77 40.43 -2.54
CA SER A 57 -9.09 39.19 -3.25
C SER A 57 -7.88 38.25 -3.34
N GLY A 58 -6.69 38.76 -3.63
CA GLY A 58 -5.47 37.94 -3.66
C GLY A 58 -5.11 37.33 -2.30
N ILE A 59 -5.26 38.09 -1.21
CA ILE A 59 -5.08 37.57 0.16
C ILE A 59 -6.14 36.51 0.47
N VAL A 60 -7.41 36.76 0.15
CA VAL A 60 -8.50 35.80 0.39
C VAL A 60 -8.27 34.50 -0.36
N VAL A 61 -7.99 34.57 -1.67
CA VAL A 61 -7.73 33.39 -2.51
C VAL A 61 -6.61 32.56 -1.92
N ALA A 62 -5.49 33.19 -1.57
CA ALA A 62 -4.35 32.41 -1.15
C ALA A 62 -4.38 32.00 0.33
N THR A 63 -5.16 32.67 1.19
CA THR A 63 -5.57 32.11 2.50
C THR A 63 -6.43 30.88 2.31
N ILE A 64 -7.39 30.89 1.38
CA ILE A 64 -8.19 29.70 1.04
C ILE A 64 -7.25 28.58 0.56
N THR A 65 -6.37 28.85 -0.41
CA THR A 65 -5.43 27.85 -0.93
C THR A 65 -4.48 27.31 0.13
N MET A 66 -4.06 28.13 1.10
CA MET A 66 -3.20 27.73 2.22
C MET A 66 -3.82 26.65 3.11
N PHE A 67 -5.14 26.67 3.29
CA PHE A 67 -5.85 25.63 4.04
C PHE A 67 -6.31 24.49 3.14
N THR A 68 -6.69 24.77 1.89
CA THR A 68 -7.23 23.78 0.97
C THR A 68 -6.18 22.76 0.50
N LEU A 69 -4.94 23.17 0.20
CA LEU A 69 -3.93 22.21 -0.30
C LEU A 69 -3.51 21.18 0.76
N PRO A 70 -3.21 21.56 2.02
CA PRO A 70 -2.91 20.58 3.07
C PRO A 70 -4.09 19.67 3.42
N THR A 71 -5.34 20.11 3.26
CA THR A 71 -6.51 19.25 3.50
C THR A 71 -6.77 18.29 2.34
N LEU A 72 -6.50 18.71 1.10
CA LEU A 72 -6.63 17.85 -0.08
C LEU A 72 -5.42 16.93 -0.28
N PHE A 73 -4.25 17.28 0.23
CA PHE A 73 -3.03 16.48 0.13
C PHE A 73 -2.36 16.45 1.51
N PRO A 74 -2.95 15.74 2.48
CA PRO A 74 -2.40 15.66 3.83
C PRO A 74 -1.07 14.91 3.84
N ILE A 75 -0.24 15.15 4.87
CA ILE A 75 0.82 14.17 5.15
C ILE A 75 0.10 12.92 5.62
N MET A 76 0.39 11.78 5.00
CA MET A 76 -0.24 10.54 5.38
C MET A 76 0.07 10.23 6.85
N SER A 77 -0.92 9.66 7.50
CA SER A 77 -0.82 9.13 8.85
C SER A 77 -1.51 7.78 8.86
N PHE A 78 -0.89 6.81 9.52
CA PHE A 78 -1.46 5.47 9.65
C PHE A 78 -2.05 5.30 11.06
N PRO A 79 -3.03 4.40 11.25
CA PRO A 79 -3.44 3.97 12.58
C PRO A 79 -2.23 3.43 13.36
N GLU A 80 -2.15 3.79 14.64
CA GLU A 80 -1.15 3.22 15.56
C GLU A 80 -1.34 1.70 15.66
N PRO A 81 -0.28 0.89 15.52
CA PRO A 81 -0.36 -0.54 15.69
C PRO A 81 -0.87 -0.91 17.09
N THR A 82 -1.82 -1.83 17.16
CA THR A 82 -2.54 -2.14 18.41
C THR A 82 -1.96 -3.33 19.17
N GLY A 83 -1.02 -4.05 18.56
CA GLY A 83 -0.38 -5.22 19.16
C GLY A 83 0.74 -4.89 20.15
N LYS A 84 1.28 -5.93 20.80
CA LYS A 84 2.26 -5.80 21.89
C LYS A 84 3.71 -5.65 21.45
N TYR A 85 4.02 -5.96 20.19
CA TYR A 85 5.39 -5.97 19.67
C TYR A 85 5.74 -4.66 18.96
N THR A 86 6.94 -4.16 19.21
CA THR A 86 7.55 -3.12 18.37
C THR A 86 7.89 -3.71 17.00
N VAL A 87 7.70 -2.94 15.94
CA VAL A 87 7.89 -3.41 14.57
C VAL A 87 9.27 -3.00 14.06
N GLY A 88 10.13 -3.97 13.79
CA GLY A 88 11.38 -3.78 13.05
C GLY A 88 11.19 -4.03 11.57
N THR A 89 12.04 -3.44 10.72
CA THR A 89 12.00 -3.70 9.28
C THR A 89 13.39 -3.64 8.62
N GLN A 90 13.65 -4.55 7.68
CA GLN A 90 14.91 -4.64 6.91
C GLN A 90 14.65 -5.04 5.46
N THR A 91 15.48 -4.57 4.54
CA THR A 91 15.41 -4.93 3.12
C THR A 91 16.53 -5.91 2.77
N PHE A 92 16.22 -6.94 1.99
CA PHE A 92 17.19 -7.92 1.51
C PHE A 92 17.10 -8.08 -0.02
N HIS A 93 18.23 -8.47 -0.61
CA HIS A 93 18.37 -8.73 -2.04
C HIS A 93 18.55 -10.23 -2.26
N LEU A 94 17.74 -10.82 -3.13
CA LEU A 94 17.80 -12.23 -3.52
C LEU A 94 18.01 -12.35 -5.03
N THR A 95 18.90 -13.26 -5.43
CA THR A 95 19.18 -13.57 -6.84
C THR A 95 18.87 -15.04 -7.12
N ASP A 96 17.90 -15.30 -7.98
CA ASP A 96 17.58 -16.64 -8.45
C ASP A 96 18.52 -17.05 -9.58
N LYS A 97 19.57 -17.78 -9.22
CA LYS A 97 20.60 -18.24 -10.17
C LYS A 97 20.09 -19.26 -11.20
N ASN A 98 18.88 -19.80 -11.02
CA ASN A 98 18.33 -20.84 -11.88
C ASN A 98 17.33 -20.28 -12.92
N ARG A 99 16.81 -19.07 -12.71
CA ARG A 99 15.87 -18.41 -13.62
C ARG A 99 16.52 -17.19 -14.26
N LYS A 100 16.39 -17.08 -15.58
CA LYS A 100 16.81 -15.90 -16.33
C LYS A 100 15.79 -14.76 -16.16
N GLU A 101 16.26 -13.53 -16.27
CA GLU A 101 15.40 -12.35 -16.33
C GLU A 101 14.82 -12.22 -17.76
N PHE A 102 13.50 -12.02 -17.85
CA PHE A 102 12.75 -11.95 -19.12
C PHE A 102 11.77 -10.77 -19.18
N VAL A 103 11.54 -10.10 -18.06
CA VAL A 103 10.66 -8.93 -17.94
C VAL A 103 11.44 -7.66 -18.23
N VAL A 104 12.60 -7.53 -17.60
CA VAL A 104 13.37 -6.28 -17.62
C VAL A 104 14.22 -6.21 -18.89
N PRO A 105 14.05 -5.18 -19.73
CA PRO A 105 14.87 -5.00 -20.92
C PRO A 105 16.23 -4.39 -20.54
N ASN A 106 17.18 -5.17 -19.98
CA ASN A 106 18.64 -4.89 -19.91
C ASN A 106 19.42 -5.97 -19.10
N HIS A 107 20.75 -5.80 -18.98
CA HIS A 107 21.87 -6.65 -18.49
C HIS A 107 21.69 -7.65 -17.33
N GLN A 108 20.54 -7.76 -16.68
CA GLN A 108 20.30 -8.79 -15.66
C GLN A 108 20.25 -10.16 -16.34
N VAL A 109 21.20 -11.02 -15.98
CA VAL A 109 21.27 -12.40 -16.50
C VAL A 109 20.27 -13.29 -15.77
N ASN A 110 20.09 -13.05 -14.47
CA ASN A 110 19.29 -13.85 -13.56
C ASN A 110 18.14 -13.01 -12.99
N ARG A 111 17.07 -13.68 -12.56
CA ARG A 111 15.93 -13.03 -11.90
C ARG A 111 16.36 -12.55 -10.51
N GLU A 112 16.26 -11.25 -10.28
CA GLU A 112 16.61 -10.60 -9.00
C GLU A 112 15.37 -10.02 -8.33
N LEU A 113 15.29 -10.11 -7.00
CA LEU A 113 14.15 -9.66 -6.22
C LEU A 113 14.63 -8.92 -4.97
N MET A 114 13.97 -7.80 -4.67
CA MET A 114 14.09 -7.14 -3.38
C MET A 114 12.93 -7.58 -2.50
N ILE A 115 13.21 -7.84 -1.22
CA ILE A 115 12.18 -8.13 -0.21
C ILE A 115 12.29 -7.17 0.96
N GLN A 116 11.17 -6.71 1.49
CA GLN A 116 11.09 -5.97 2.74
C GLN A 116 10.53 -6.89 3.82
N VAL A 117 11.29 -7.14 4.87
CA VAL A 117 10.90 -8.01 5.97
C VAL A 117 10.54 -7.16 7.18
N TYR A 118 9.34 -7.35 7.70
CA TYR A 118 8.87 -6.76 8.95
C TYR A 118 8.79 -7.86 10.02
N TYR A 119 9.28 -7.56 11.23
CA TYR A 119 9.43 -8.55 12.29
C TYR A 119 9.30 -7.92 13.69
N PRO A 120 8.92 -8.71 14.72
CA PRO A 120 8.94 -8.24 16.11
C PRO A 120 10.36 -7.85 16.56
N ALA A 121 10.53 -6.62 17.03
CA ALA A 121 11.82 -6.05 17.38
C ALA A 121 11.93 -5.59 18.83
N GLU A 122 13.17 -5.47 19.32
CA GLU A 122 13.48 -4.90 20.63
C GLU A 122 13.19 -3.39 20.62
N LYS A 123 12.57 -2.91 21.71
CA LYS A 123 12.30 -1.49 21.90
C LYS A 123 13.60 -0.68 21.86
N GLU A 124 13.50 0.56 21.37
CA GLU A 124 14.61 1.53 21.37
C GLU A 124 15.86 1.10 20.58
N THR A 125 15.69 0.18 19.62
CA THR A 125 16.74 -0.21 18.67
C THR A 125 16.39 0.23 17.25
N GLY A 126 17.40 0.41 16.40
CA GLY A 126 17.22 0.89 15.02
C GLY A 126 16.92 2.40 14.95
N GLN A 127 16.39 2.83 13.80
CA GLN A 127 15.98 4.21 13.55
C GLN A 127 14.56 4.25 13.00
N PRO A 128 13.77 5.31 13.19
CA PRO A 128 12.45 5.42 12.58
C PRO A 128 12.53 5.15 11.07
N SER A 129 11.72 4.20 10.59
CA SER A 129 11.77 3.79 9.19
C SER A 129 11.16 4.89 8.31
N PRO A 130 11.87 5.35 7.26
CA PRO A 130 11.25 6.23 6.28
C PRO A 130 10.15 5.47 5.54
N TYR A 131 9.11 6.17 5.09
CA TYR A 131 8.04 5.59 4.27
C TYR A 131 8.59 4.84 3.05
N PHE A 132 9.52 5.49 2.35
CA PHE A 132 10.29 4.89 1.26
C PHE A 132 11.68 5.52 1.23
N LYS A 133 12.74 4.71 1.03
CA LYS A 133 14.14 5.18 1.13
C LYS A 133 14.49 6.19 0.03
N ASP A 134 14.12 5.88 -1.21
CA ASP A 134 14.28 6.77 -2.36
C ASP A 134 12.91 7.31 -2.79
N ILE A 135 12.44 8.34 -2.08
CA ILE A 135 11.11 8.88 -2.32
C ILE A 135 10.98 9.48 -3.72
N ASP A 136 12.04 10.07 -4.27
CA ASP A 136 12.01 10.70 -5.58
C ASP A 136 11.80 9.65 -6.69
N ALA A 137 12.47 8.50 -6.60
CA ALA A 137 12.25 7.37 -7.50
C ALA A 137 10.80 6.87 -7.42
N LEU A 138 10.27 6.69 -6.22
CA LEU A 138 8.89 6.26 -6.02
C LEU A 138 7.89 7.26 -6.60
N THR A 139 8.01 8.54 -6.26
CA THR A 139 7.12 9.61 -6.71
C THR A 139 7.12 9.75 -8.24
N GLN A 140 8.30 9.66 -8.88
CA GLN A 140 8.41 9.65 -10.34
C GLN A 140 7.64 8.48 -10.96
N GLN A 141 7.72 7.31 -10.34
CA GLN A 141 7.05 6.13 -10.86
C GLN A 141 5.55 6.12 -10.57
N LEU A 142 5.10 6.59 -9.41
CA LEU A 142 3.68 6.81 -9.14
C LEU A 142 3.06 7.80 -10.13
N ALA A 143 3.80 8.80 -10.58
CA ALA A 143 3.31 9.70 -11.62
C ALA A 143 3.12 9.00 -12.97
N THR A 144 4.00 8.05 -13.29
CA THR A 144 3.98 7.30 -14.56
C THR A 144 2.93 6.19 -14.53
N THR A 145 2.81 5.47 -13.42
CA THR A 145 1.97 4.26 -13.31
C THR A 145 0.57 4.56 -12.80
N GLN A 146 0.42 5.51 -11.87
CA GLN A 146 -0.88 5.86 -11.27
C GLN A 146 -1.49 7.14 -11.87
N GLY A 147 -0.73 7.86 -12.71
CA GLY A 147 -1.19 9.12 -13.31
C GLY A 147 -1.25 10.30 -12.35
N PHE A 148 -0.65 10.19 -11.15
CA PHE A 148 -0.57 11.31 -10.23
C PHE A 148 0.36 12.41 -10.77
N PRO A 149 0.03 13.70 -10.60
CA PRO A 149 1.02 14.74 -10.80
C PRO A 149 2.21 14.47 -9.87
N ASN A 150 3.44 14.40 -10.41
CA ASN A 150 4.66 14.12 -9.63
C ASN A 150 4.73 14.99 -8.36
N ILE A 151 4.48 16.29 -8.51
CA ILE A 151 4.46 17.23 -7.38
C ILE A 151 3.53 16.79 -6.25
N ALA A 152 2.36 16.20 -6.57
CA ALA A 152 1.36 15.79 -5.60
C ALA A 152 1.84 14.64 -4.69
N THR A 153 2.88 13.89 -5.05
CA THR A 153 3.40 12.78 -4.24
C THR A 153 4.80 13.03 -3.65
N THR A 154 5.43 14.17 -3.95
CA THR A 154 6.78 14.49 -3.40
C THR A 154 6.81 14.59 -1.87
N HIS A 155 5.69 14.99 -1.28
CA HIS A 155 5.56 15.18 0.16
C HIS A 155 5.32 13.87 0.93
N LEU A 156 5.17 12.74 0.24
CA LEU A 156 4.98 11.43 0.88
C LEU A 156 6.22 11.02 1.70
N GLY A 157 7.40 11.55 1.38
CA GLY A 157 8.63 11.34 2.17
C GLY A 157 8.57 11.95 3.58
N LEU A 158 7.61 12.84 3.86
CA LEU A 158 7.36 13.39 5.20
C LEU A 158 6.50 12.46 6.07
N THR A 159 5.96 11.38 5.49
CA THR A 159 5.11 10.41 6.17
C THR A 159 5.92 9.65 7.20
N LYS A 160 5.41 9.61 8.43
CA LYS A 160 5.98 8.81 9.51
C LYS A 160 5.32 7.43 9.51
N THR A 161 6.14 6.41 9.69
CA THR A 161 5.73 5.02 9.92
C THR A 161 5.86 4.70 11.41
N HIS A 162 5.33 3.56 11.85
CA HIS A 162 5.47 3.06 13.23
C HIS A 162 6.51 1.94 13.34
N SER A 163 7.33 1.75 12.31
CA SER A 163 8.38 0.73 12.25
C SER A 163 9.77 1.34 12.34
N TYR A 164 10.72 0.50 12.77
CA TYR A 164 12.11 0.89 13.00
C TYR A 164 13.01 0.13 12.03
N GLN A 165 13.69 0.86 11.15
CA GLN A 165 14.65 0.33 10.22
C GLN A 165 15.87 -0.22 10.98
N ASP A 166 16.32 -1.41 10.58
CA ASP A 166 17.50 -2.10 11.11
C ASP A 166 17.45 -2.34 12.63
N ALA A 167 16.24 -2.36 13.21
CA ALA A 167 16.04 -2.67 14.63
C ALA A 167 16.43 -4.12 14.94
N THR A 168 16.93 -4.37 16.15
CA THR A 168 17.32 -5.72 16.55
C THR A 168 16.08 -6.59 16.70
N ALA A 169 16.04 -7.75 16.03
CA ALA A 169 14.96 -8.72 16.22
C ALA A 169 14.91 -9.20 17.67
N ILE A 170 13.71 -9.40 18.22
CA ILE A 170 13.59 -9.87 19.62
C ILE A 170 14.24 -11.24 19.83
N LYS A 171 14.71 -11.48 21.04
CA LYS A 171 15.05 -12.84 21.49
C LYS A 171 13.81 -13.48 22.10
N SER A 172 13.23 -14.45 21.40
CA SER A 172 12.06 -15.19 21.88
C SER A 172 12.24 -16.69 21.70
N LYS A 173 11.64 -17.48 22.59
CA LYS A 173 11.41 -18.90 22.36
C LYS A 173 10.13 -19.15 21.55
N GLU A 174 9.21 -18.20 21.58
CA GLU A 174 8.00 -18.23 20.75
C GLU A 174 8.38 -18.04 19.28
N LYS A 175 7.76 -18.84 18.42
CA LYS A 175 7.85 -18.70 16.97
C LYS A 175 6.63 -17.96 16.45
N PHE A 176 6.81 -17.18 15.39
CA PHE A 176 5.77 -16.36 14.79
C PHE A 176 5.38 -16.91 13.42
N PRO A 177 4.08 -17.00 13.11
CA PRO A 177 3.65 -17.35 11.76
C PRO A 177 4.21 -16.39 10.72
N LEU A 178 4.58 -16.94 9.57
CA LEU A 178 5.09 -16.19 8.42
C LEU A 178 3.94 -15.78 7.51
N LEU A 179 3.93 -14.54 7.07
CA LEU A 179 3.06 -14.04 6.01
C LEU A 179 3.90 -13.54 4.84
N LEU A 180 3.61 -14.02 3.64
CA LEU A 180 4.11 -13.40 2.41
C LEU A 180 3.13 -12.31 1.97
N PHE A 181 3.62 -11.11 1.68
CA PHE A 181 2.82 -10.01 1.16
C PHE A 181 3.17 -9.74 -0.31
N ALA A 182 2.16 -9.72 -1.19
CA ALA A 182 2.31 -9.37 -2.60
C ALA A 182 1.58 -8.06 -2.93
N HIS A 183 2.30 -7.10 -3.52
CA HIS A 183 1.76 -5.78 -3.88
C HIS A 183 0.83 -5.84 -5.11
N GLY A 184 0.11 -4.75 -5.39
CA GLY A 184 -0.64 -4.61 -6.63
C GLY A 184 0.29 -4.35 -7.83
N MET A 185 -0.14 -4.69 -9.04
CA MET A 185 0.61 -4.39 -10.26
C MET A 185 1.01 -2.91 -10.30
N SER A 186 2.27 -2.59 -10.64
CA SER A 186 2.81 -1.23 -10.73
C SER A 186 2.90 -0.43 -9.42
N LEU A 187 2.71 -1.10 -8.28
CA LEU A 187 2.92 -0.55 -6.92
C LEU A 187 4.19 -1.17 -6.30
N TYR A 188 4.34 -1.23 -4.99
CA TYR A 188 5.62 -1.54 -4.35
C TYR A 188 5.45 -2.37 -3.09
N SER A 189 6.49 -3.09 -2.66
CA SER A 189 6.47 -3.98 -1.49
C SER A 189 5.92 -3.35 -0.20
N ARG A 190 6.00 -2.02 -0.04
CA ARG A 190 5.56 -1.28 1.14
C ARG A 190 4.21 -0.57 0.98
N GLN A 191 3.43 -0.88 -0.04
CA GLN A 191 2.17 -0.19 -0.37
C GLN A 191 1.04 -0.31 0.67
N ASN A 192 1.23 -1.09 1.74
CA ASN A 192 0.24 -1.45 2.75
C ASN A 192 0.80 -1.25 4.17
N THR A 193 1.57 -0.19 4.41
CA THR A 193 2.24 0.09 5.69
C THR A 193 1.30 -0.06 6.88
N PHE A 194 0.06 0.48 6.78
CA PHE A 194 -0.95 0.37 7.84
C PHE A 194 -1.26 -1.07 8.27
N GLN A 195 -1.12 -2.03 7.36
CA GLN A 195 -1.46 -3.43 7.55
C GLN A 195 -0.24 -4.27 7.92
N LEU A 196 0.90 -4.03 7.28
CA LEU A 196 2.14 -4.76 7.59
C LEU A 196 2.60 -4.49 9.03
N GLU A 197 2.53 -3.23 9.48
CA GLU A 197 2.88 -2.86 10.86
C GLU A 197 1.91 -3.45 11.88
N GLU A 198 0.60 -3.42 11.58
CA GLU A 198 -0.40 -4.02 12.46
C GLU A 198 -0.18 -5.53 12.61
N LEU A 199 -0.05 -6.27 11.50
CA LEU A 199 0.18 -7.71 11.53
C LEU A 199 1.42 -8.03 12.39
N VAL A 200 2.54 -7.36 12.16
CA VAL A 200 3.76 -7.64 12.93
C VAL A 200 3.61 -7.28 14.41
N SER A 201 2.93 -6.19 14.74
CA SER A 201 2.68 -5.81 16.14
C SER A 201 1.91 -6.88 16.92
N HIS A 202 1.12 -7.73 16.23
CA HIS A 202 0.38 -8.86 16.79
C HIS A 202 1.13 -10.20 16.75
N GLY A 203 2.42 -10.20 16.42
CA GLY A 203 3.26 -11.39 16.43
C GLY A 203 3.12 -12.20 15.14
N TYR A 204 3.28 -11.54 14.01
CA TYR A 204 3.56 -12.16 12.71
C TYR A 204 4.95 -11.71 12.25
N ILE A 205 5.57 -12.48 11.36
CA ILE A 205 6.68 -12.01 10.53
C ILE A 205 6.14 -11.86 9.11
N VAL A 206 6.36 -10.71 8.48
CA VAL A 206 5.85 -10.44 7.13
C VAL A 206 7.03 -10.25 6.18
N VAL A 207 7.07 -11.02 5.10
CA VAL A 207 8.01 -10.82 3.98
C VAL A 207 7.22 -10.22 2.84
N ALA A 208 7.44 -8.95 2.55
CA ALA A 208 6.81 -8.23 1.47
C ALA A 208 7.69 -8.25 0.22
N LEU A 209 7.16 -8.81 -0.86
CA LEU A 209 7.88 -9.05 -2.10
C LEU A 209 7.82 -7.83 -3.00
N ASN A 210 8.94 -7.47 -3.63
CA ASN A 210 9.01 -6.47 -4.70
C ASN A 210 9.27 -7.21 -6.03
N PHE A 211 8.23 -7.38 -6.84
CA PHE A 211 8.33 -8.13 -8.09
C PHE A 211 9.02 -7.29 -9.16
N THR A 212 10.33 -7.50 -9.35
CA THR A 212 11.17 -6.72 -10.26
C THR A 212 10.56 -6.62 -11.68
N GLY A 213 10.52 -5.41 -12.23
CA GLY A 213 9.88 -5.12 -13.53
C GLY A 213 8.36 -4.99 -13.49
N ASP A 214 7.68 -5.50 -12.46
CA ASP A 214 6.22 -5.33 -12.26
C ASP A 214 5.88 -4.40 -11.07
N ALA A 215 6.86 -4.11 -10.21
CA ALA A 215 6.79 -3.06 -9.21
C ALA A 215 6.97 -1.66 -9.83
N ALA A 216 6.47 -0.62 -9.16
CA ALA A 216 6.66 0.78 -9.49
C ALA A 216 8.15 1.08 -9.73
N THR A 217 8.98 0.70 -8.75
CA THR A 217 10.42 0.81 -8.81
C THR A 217 11.07 -0.26 -7.93
N THR A 218 12.25 -0.71 -8.34
CA THR A 218 13.12 -1.64 -7.62
C THR A 218 14.52 -1.04 -7.63
N ILE A 219 15.10 -0.87 -6.46
CA ILE A 219 16.45 -0.31 -6.30
C ILE A 219 17.31 -1.35 -5.62
N PHE A 220 18.36 -1.77 -6.32
CA PHE A 220 19.30 -2.79 -5.87
C PHE A 220 20.41 -2.19 -4.99
N PRO A 221 21.13 -3.03 -4.21
CA PRO A 221 22.17 -2.54 -3.29
C PRO A 221 23.33 -1.78 -3.96
N ASP A 222 23.62 -2.06 -5.23
CA ASP A 222 24.63 -1.38 -6.05
C ASP A 222 24.14 -0.05 -6.62
N GLY A 223 22.87 0.29 -6.43
CA GLY A 223 22.23 1.50 -6.93
C GLY A 223 21.55 1.32 -8.28
N ASP A 224 21.61 0.13 -8.89
CA ASP A 224 20.86 -0.15 -10.11
C ASP A 224 19.36 -0.06 -9.84
N ARG A 225 18.64 0.52 -10.80
CA ARG A 225 17.22 0.81 -10.69
C ARG A 225 16.46 0.19 -11.85
N VAL A 226 15.43 -0.58 -11.52
CA VAL A 226 14.49 -1.17 -12.46
C VAL A 226 13.11 -0.65 -12.15
N ASP A 227 12.50 0.02 -13.12
CA ASP A 227 11.15 0.56 -13.01
C ASP A 227 10.11 -0.36 -13.67
N PHE A 228 8.84 -0.04 -13.46
CA PHE A 228 7.72 -0.77 -14.04
C PHE A 228 7.84 -0.91 -15.57
N THR A 229 7.70 -2.14 -16.06
CA THR A 229 7.69 -2.46 -17.48
C THR A 229 6.23 -2.53 -17.96
N PRO A 230 5.87 -1.84 -19.04
CA PRO A 230 4.50 -1.85 -19.55
C PRO A 230 3.98 -3.26 -19.85
N ILE A 231 2.69 -3.47 -19.56
CA ILE A 231 2.02 -4.76 -19.72
C ILE A 231 0.88 -4.68 -20.75
N GLU A 232 0.53 -5.82 -21.32
CA GLU A 232 -0.71 -5.96 -22.08
C GLU A 232 -1.88 -6.24 -21.14
N ASN A 233 -2.97 -5.49 -21.27
CA ASN A 233 -4.19 -5.67 -20.47
C ASN A 233 -5.11 -6.72 -21.13
N THR A 234 -4.62 -7.95 -21.27
CA THR A 234 -5.40 -9.10 -21.76
C THR A 234 -5.43 -10.20 -20.71
N ILE A 235 -6.52 -10.98 -20.67
CA ILE A 235 -6.66 -12.10 -19.72
C ILE A 235 -5.48 -13.07 -19.85
N THR A 236 -5.09 -13.41 -21.09
CA THR A 236 -3.98 -14.32 -21.37
C THR A 236 -2.66 -13.78 -20.83
N PHE A 237 -2.36 -12.50 -21.06
CA PHE A 237 -1.13 -11.91 -20.55
C PHE A 237 -1.11 -11.90 -19.03
N LEU A 238 -2.20 -11.47 -18.38
CA LEU A 238 -2.30 -11.41 -16.92
C LEU A 238 -2.20 -12.79 -16.28
N ASN A 239 -2.86 -13.81 -16.85
CA ASN A 239 -2.73 -15.20 -16.41
C ASN A 239 -1.28 -15.68 -16.50
N ASN A 240 -0.60 -15.45 -17.62
CA ASN A 240 0.80 -15.84 -17.79
C ASN A 240 1.73 -15.09 -16.83
N ARG A 241 1.45 -13.80 -16.59
CA ARG A 241 2.23 -12.96 -15.69
C ARG A 241 2.11 -13.40 -14.23
N ILE A 242 0.96 -13.92 -13.81
CA ILE A 242 0.77 -14.52 -12.47
C ILE A 242 1.72 -15.71 -12.27
N HIS A 243 1.98 -16.54 -13.28
CA HIS A 243 2.93 -17.65 -13.13
C HIS A 243 4.36 -17.19 -12.79
N LEU A 244 4.77 -16.01 -13.26
CA LEU A 244 6.05 -15.43 -12.86
C LEU A 244 6.03 -15.04 -11.38
N TRP A 245 4.96 -14.40 -10.92
CA TRP A 245 4.79 -14.02 -9.51
C TRP A 245 4.70 -15.24 -8.58
N GLU A 246 4.07 -16.33 -9.03
CA GLU A 246 4.07 -17.62 -8.32
C GLU A 246 5.51 -18.16 -8.15
N GLN A 247 6.30 -18.15 -9.23
CA GLN A 247 7.69 -18.59 -9.20
C GLN A 247 8.56 -17.71 -8.30
N ASP A 248 8.40 -16.40 -8.39
CA ASP A 248 9.09 -15.43 -7.53
C ASP A 248 8.73 -15.63 -6.06
N ALA A 249 7.44 -15.81 -5.75
CA ALA A 249 6.97 -16.05 -4.39
C ALA A 249 7.48 -17.38 -3.82
N SER A 250 7.45 -18.44 -4.62
CA SER A 250 7.99 -19.75 -4.23
C SER A 250 9.50 -19.69 -3.99
N PHE A 251 10.25 -19.01 -4.86
CA PHE A 251 11.70 -18.82 -4.70
C PHE A 251 12.03 -18.01 -3.43
N VAL A 252 11.34 -16.89 -3.20
CA VAL A 252 11.53 -16.11 -1.97
C VAL A 252 11.24 -16.98 -0.74
N LEU A 253 10.17 -17.78 -0.77
CA LEU A 253 9.85 -18.67 0.33
C LEU A 253 10.93 -19.75 0.57
N ASP A 254 11.52 -20.29 -0.50
CA ASP A 254 12.65 -21.23 -0.41
C ASP A 254 13.85 -20.58 0.30
N GLU A 255 14.23 -19.37 -0.09
CA GLU A 255 15.35 -18.63 0.51
C GLU A 255 15.06 -18.23 1.97
N VAL A 256 13.82 -17.84 2.27
CA VAL A 256 13.36 -17.53 3.63
C VAL A 256 13.41 -18.76 4.54
N ILE A 257 13.09 -19.95 4.03
CA ILE A 257 13.18 -21.21 4.78
C ILE A 257 14.63 -21.62 5.02
N LYS A 258 15.52 -21.44 4.03
CA LYS A 258 16.97 -21.68 4.21
C LYS A 258 17.56 -20.73 5.25
N GLY A 259 17.18 -19.46 5.20
CA GLY A 259 17.51 -18.45 6.21
C GLY A 259 19.00 -18.10 6.31
N ASP A 260 19.78 -18.35 5.26
CA ASP A 260 21.24 -18.23 5.24
C ASP A 260 21.78 -17.18 4.26
N PHE A 261 20.91 -16.47 3.53
CA PHE A 261 21.31 -15.44 2.56
C PHE A 261 21.86 -14.16 3.21
N ASP A 262 21.54 -13.88 4.48
CA ASP A 262 22.09 -12.73 5.23
C ASP A 262 22.18 -13.00 6.74
N LYS A 263 23.20 -12.44 7.39
CA LYS A 263 23.47 -12.62 8.84
C LYS A 263 22.37 -12.03 9.73
N ASN A 264 21.80 -10.88 9.36
CA ASN A 264 20.75 -10.22 10.10
C ASN A 264 19.43 -10.95 9.86
N PHE A 265 19.21 -11.42 8.63
CA PHE A 265 18.05 -12.26 8.34
C PHE A 265 18.07 -13.56 9.14
N ARG A 266 19.23 -14.18 9.35
CA ARG A 266 19.35 -15.42 10.14
C ARG A 266 18.77 -15.28 11.55
N ALA A 267 18.89 -14.11 12.18
CA ALA A 267 18.26 -13.85 13.47
C ALA A 267 16.72 -13.81 13.35
N ILE A 268 16.19 -13.18 12.30
CA ILE A 268 14.75 -13.14 12.01
C ILE A 268 14.22 -14.53 11.66
N ALA A 269 14.92 -15.28 10.81
CA ALA A 269 14.58 -16.66 10.43
C ALA A 269 14.46 -17.58 11.65
N SER A 270 15.29 -17.37 12.67
CA SER A 270 15.23 -18.10 13.92
C SER A 270 13.95 -17.84 14.75
N LEU A 271 13.14 -16.85 14.38
CA LEU A 271 11.85 -16.55 15.01
C LEU A 271 10.65 -17.07 14.21
N ILE A 272 10.85 -17.58 12.99
CA ILE A 272 9.75 -18.00 12.12
C ILE A 272 9.23 -19.38 12.53
N ASP A 273 7.90 -19.52 12.56
CA ASP A 273 7.17 -20.78 12.53
C ASP A 273 6.89 -21.16 11.06
N TYR A 274 7.65 -22.12 10.54
CA TYR A 274 7.55 -22.56 9.15
C TYR A 274 6.40 -23.55 8.91
N ASP A 275 5.71 -24.02 9.94
CA ASP A 275 4.49 -24.83 9.78
C ASP A 275 3.24 -23.95 9.59
N SER A 276 3.33 -22.67 9.99
CA SER A 276 2.26 -21.68 9.98
C SER A 276 2.55 -20.55 8.99
N ILE A 277 2.44 -20.85 7.69
CA ILE A 277 2.70 -19.88 6.61
C ILE A 277 1.39 -19.46 5.94
N GLY A 278 1.15 -18.16 5.83
CA GLY A 278 0.06 -17.59 5.04
C GLY A 278 0.56 -16.65 3.95
N MET A 279 -0.36 -16.22 3.08
CA MET A 279 -0.08 -15.23 2.05
C MET A 279 -1.24 -14.24 1.91
N LEU A 280 -0.93 -12.96 1.74
CA LEU A 280 -1.92 -11.95 1.41
C LEU A 280 -1.40 -11.03 0.33
N GLY A 281 -2.31 -10.40 -0.39
CA GLY A 281 -1.92 -9.39 -1.35
C GLY A 281 -3.10 -8.58 -1.83
N HIS A 282 -2.79 -7.48 -2.49
CA HIS A 282 -3.76 -6.58 -3.09
C HIS A 282 -3.73 -6.71 -4.61
N SER A 283 -4.90 -6.62 -5.25
CA SER A 283 -5.02 -6.62 -6.70
C SER A 283 -4.35 -7.87 -7.30
N PHE A 284 -3.39 -7.69 -8.22
CA PHE A 284 -2.59 -8.77 -8.80
C PHE A 284 -1.85 -9.63 -7.75
N GLY A 285 -1.44 -9.04 -6.63
CA GLY A 285 -0.86 -9.77 -5.50
C GLY A 285 -1.89 -10.62 -4.74
N GLY A 286 -3.15 -10.20 -4.71
CA GLY A 286 -4.25 -10.99 -4.16
C GLY A 286 -4.52 -12.24 -5.00
N ALA A 287 -4.57 -12.08 -6.32
CA ALA A 287 -4.68 -13.20 -7.26
C ALA A 287 -3.49 -14.18 -7.12
N THR A 288 -2.27 -13.65 -6.99
CA THR A 288 -1.06 -14.45 -6.72
C THR A 288 -1.20 -15.23 -5.41
N SER A 289 -1.76 -14.61 -4.37
CA SER A 289 -2.01 -15.26 -3.07
C SER A 289 -2.98 -16.43 -3.20
N ALA A 290 -4.03 -16.28 -4.01
CA ALA A 290 -4.99 -17.36 -4.30
C ALA A 290 -4.33 -18.52 -5.05
N GLN A 291 -3.49 -18.25 -6.06
CA GLN A 291 -2.76 -19.29 -6.79
C GLN A 291 -1.76 -20.02 -5.90
N MET A 292 -0.98 -19.28 -5.11
CA MET A 292 -0.01 -19.85 -4.16
C MET A 292 -0.70 -20.72 -3.10
N LEU A 293 -1.89 -20.33 -2.62
CA LEU A 293 -2.68 -21.17 -1.71
C LEU A 293 -3.00 -22.55 -2.30
N VAL A 294 -3.34 -22.59 -3.59
CA VAL A 294 -3.72 -23.83 -4.29
C VAL A 294 -2.51 -24.67 -4.66
N LYS A 295 -1.44 -24.04 -5.15
CA LYS A 295 -0.30 -24.73 -5.77
C LYS A 295 0.84 -25.05 -4.80
N ASP A 296 1.04 -24.22 -3.78
CA ASP A 296 2.09 -24.40 -2.80
C ASP A 296 1.52 -24.94 -1.48
N ASN A 297 1.92 -26.16 -1.12
CA ASN A 297 1.44 -26.84 0.08
C ASN A 297 1.94 -26.22 1.39
N ARG A 298 2.95 -25.36 1.33
CA ARG A 298 3.46 -24.61 2.47
C ARG A 298 2.49 -23.53 2.90
N ILE A 299 1.81 -22.87 1.96
CA ILE A 299 0.80 -21.84 2.24
C ILE A 299 -0.47 -22.51 2.80
N LYS A 300 -0.85 -22.12 4.03
CA LYS A 300 -1.96 -22.71 4.80
C LYS A 300 -3.23 -21.88 4.76
N ALA A 301 -3.11 -20.56 4.59
CA ALA A 301 -4.25 -19.65 4.49
C ALA A 301 -3.90 -18.46 3.61
N ALA A 302 -4.87 -17.92 2.86
CA ALA A 302 -4.61 -16.73 2.07
C ALA A 302 -5.75 -15.70 2.04
N ILE A 303 -5.37 -14.45 1.80
CA ILE A 303 -6.28 -13.32 1.61
C ILE A 303 -6.01 -12.68 0.25
N ASP A 304 -7.07 -12.52 -0.54
CA ASP A 304 -7.08 -11.68 -1.72
C ASP A 304 -7.83 -10.37 -1.39
N MET A 305 -7.14 -9.23 -1.49
CA MET A 305 -7.72 -7.90 -1.33
C MET A 305 -7.95 -7.26 -2.70
N ASP A 306 -9.20 -7.36 -3.16
CA ASP A 306 -9.75 -6.73 -4.36
C ASP A 306 -9.01 -7.11 -5.65
N GLY A 307 -8.45 -8.32 -5.71
CA GLY A 307 -7.85 -8.92 -6.90
C GLY A 307 -8.89 -9.58 -7.79
N GLY A 308 -8.73 -9.38 -9.11
CA GLY A 308 -9.32 -10.29 -10.08
C GLY A 308 -8.49 -11.57 -10.09
N LEU A 309 -9.10 -12.72 -9.80
CA LEU A 309 -8.45 -14.04 -9.64
C LEU A 309 -7.78 -14.56 -10.94
N TYR A 310 -6.79 -13.82 -11.45
CA TYR A 310 -5.95 -14.15 -12.59
C TYR A 310 -5.03 -15.35 -12.27
N GLY A 311 -4.53 -15.99 -13.32
CA GLY A 311 -3.77 -17.23 -13.24
C GLY A 311 -4.58 -18.44 -13.73
N ASP A 312 -4.20 -19.63 -13.27
CA ASP A 312 -4.91 -20.86 -13.64
C ASP A 312 -6.34 -20.87 -13.09
N PRO A 313 -7.28 -21.54 -13.77
CA PRO A 313 -8.62 -21.75 -13.24
C PRO A 313 -8.59 -22.35 -11.84
N MET A 314 -9.24 -21.70 -10.88
CA MET A 314 -9.33 -22.20 -9.51
C MET A 314 -10.04 -23.56 -9.47
N PRO A 315 -9.72 -24.45 -8.50
CA PRO A 315 -10.35 -25.76 -8.43
C PRO A 315 -11.88 -25.64 -8.30
N LYS A 316 -12.62 -26.51 -8.99
CA LYS A 316 -14.10 -26.49 -9.02
C LYS A 316 -14.77 -26.50 -7.65
N ASN A 317 -14.11 -27.10 -6.65
CA ASN A 317 -14.60 -27.23 -5.27
C ASN A 317 -13.98 -26.19 -4.32
N GLY A 318 -13.40 -25.11 -4.85
CA GLY A 318 -12.70 -24.09 -4.08
C GLY A 318 -11.26 -24.47 -3.73
N PRO A 319 -10.54 -23.59 -3.00
CA PRO A 319 -9.11 -23.75 -2.73
C PRO A 319 -8.79 -24.87 -1.72
N LYS A 320 -9.80 -25.46 -1.06
CA LYS A 320 -9.69 -26.50 -0.02
C LYS A 320 -8.87 -26.13 1.23
N LYS A 321 -8.33 -24.93 1.28
CA LYS A 321 -7.66 -24.30 2.42
C LYS A 321 -8.38 -22.98 2.76
N PRO A 322 -8.27 -22.48 4.00
CA PRO A 322 -8.85 -21.20 4.37
C PRO A 322 -8.47 -20.08 3.40
N PHE A 323 -9.47 -19.43 2.83
CA PHE A 323 -9.32 -18.34 1.88
C PHE A 323 -10.32 -17.23 2.19
N MET A 324 -9.88 -15.98 2.09
CA MET A 324 -10.76 -14.81 2.18
C MET A 324 -10.57 -13.93 0.95
N LEU A 325 -11.69 -13.58 0.33
CA LEU A 325 -11.76 -12.57 -0.72
C LEU A 325 -12.40 -11.30 -0.14
N MET A 326 -11.61 -10.24 0.03
CA MET A 326 -12.08 -8.92 0.48
C MET A 326 -12.18 -8.00 -0.72
N ASN A 327 -13.38 -7.52 -1.06
CA ASN A 327 -13.56 -6.64 -2.21
C ASN A 327 -13.99 -5.23 -1.80
N ALA A 328 -13.65 -4.27 -2.64
CA ALA A 328 -14.24 -2.94 -2.59
C ALA A 328 -15.67 -2.97 -3.13
N GLU A 329 -16.55 -2.18 -2.51
CA GLU A 329 -17.92 -1.99 -3.00
C GLU A 329 -17.92 -1.42 -4.43
N ALA A 330 -17.13 -0.38 -4.70
CA ALA A 330 -17.07 0.22 -6.04
C ALA A 330 -16.56 -0.78 -7.08
N SER A 331 -15.55 -1.60 -6.74
CA SER A 331 -15.00 -2.64 -7.62
C SER A 331 -16.06 -3.70 -7.95
N ILE A 332 -16.82 -4.18 -6.96
CA ILE A 332 -17.89 -5.16 -7.18
C ILE A 332 -19.01 -4.59 -8.05
N ASN A 333 -19.43 -3.36 -7.80
CA ASN A 333 -20.45 -2.71 -8.62
C ASN A 333 -19.99 -2.59 -10.07
N PHE A 334 -18.78 -2.11 -10.28
CA PHE A 334 -18.20 -1.96 -11.62
C PHE A 334 -18.05 -3.31 -12.34
N MET A 335 -17.51 -4.33 -11.66
CA MET A 335 -17.36 -5.68 -12.20
C MET A 335 -18.71 -6.31 -12.57
N LYS A 336 -19.73 -6.12 -11.74
CA LYS A 336 -21.09 -6.61 -12.00
C LYS A 336 -21.72 -5.90 -13.20
N ASP A 337 -21.53 -4.59 -13.33
CA ASP A 337 -22.03 -3.81 -14.46
C ASP A 337 -21.33 -4.21 -15.76
N ALA A 338 -20.02 -4.45 -15.73
CA ALA A 338 -19.26 -5.01 -16.84
C ALA A 338 -19.80 -6.38 -17.29
N TYR A 339 -20.09 -7.27 -16.34
CA TYR A 339 -20.65 -8.59 -16.62
C TYR A 339 -22.05 -8.55 -17.28
N ASN A 340 -22.87 -7.56 -16.93
CA ASN A 340 -24.23 -7.45 -17.46
C ASN A 340 -24.31 -6.79 -18.86
N GLN A 341 -23.21 -6.24 -19.36
CA GLN A 341 -23.14 -5.59 -20.68
C GLN A 341 -22.84 -6.61 -21.81
N GLN A 342 -23.13 -6.23 -23.06
CA GLN A 342 -22.84 -7.07 -24.24
C GLN A 342 -21.33 -7.13 -24.51
N PRO A 343 -20.77 -8.29 -24.94
CA PRO A 343 -19.32 -8.46 -25.16
C PRO A 343 -18.76 -7.49 -26.21
N GLY A 344 -17.52 -7.00 -26.03
CA GLY A 344 -16.76 -6.33 -27.09
C GLY A 344 -15.93 -5.08 -26.74
N ASN A 345 -15.76 -4.71 -25.46
CA ASN A 345 -14.91 -3.57 -25.03
C ASN A 345 -14.07 -3.93 -23.79
N ARG A 346 -13.23 -2.98 -23.33
CA ARG A 346 -12.30 -3.03 -22.16
C ARG A 346 -12.85 -3.65 -20.86
N ASP A 347 -14.15 -3.88 -20.79
CA ASP A 347 -14.87 -4.42 -19.65
C ASP A 347 -14.76 -5.96 -19.55
N GLU A 348 -14.22 -6.65 -20.56
CA GLU A 348 -14.03 -8.12 -20.55
C GLU A 348 -13.20 -8.60 -19.35
N LEU A 349 -12.12 -7.87 -19.01
CA LEU A 349 -11.30 -8.18 -17.83
C LEU A 349 -12.11 -8.16 -16.53
N PHE A 350 -13.00 -7.18 -16.39
CA PHE A 350 -13.80 -6.98 -15.19
C PHE A 350 -14.98 -7.95 -15.13
N ALA A 351 -15.58 -8.27 -16.27
CA ALA A 351 -16.59 -9.33 -16.39
C ALA A 351 -16.00 -10.70 -16.04
N GLU A 352 -14.78 -10.99 -16.53
CA GLU A 352 -14.06 -12.21 -16.19
C GLU A 352 -13.70 -12.25 -14.70
N ALA A 353 -13.19 -11.16 -14.13
CA ALA A 353 -12.91 -11.07 -12.70
C ALA A 353 -14.18 -11.31 -11.85
N TYR A 354 -15.31 -10.73 -12.24
CA TYR A 354 -16.61 -10.98 -11.60
C TYR A 354 -16.97 -12.46 -11.60
N LEU A 355 -16.88 -13.09 -12.78
CA LEU A 355 -17.16 -14.52 -12.95
C LEU A 355 -16.26 -15.37 -12.06
N ARG A 356 -14.95 -15.11 -12.03
CA ARG A 356 -14.02 -15.86 -11.21
C ARG A 356 -14.30 -15.71 -9.72
N ASN A 357 -14.65 -14.52 -9.26
CA ASN A 357 -15.09 -14.31 -7.87
C ASN A 357 -16.31 -15.17 -7.54
N LYS A 358 -17.30 -15.25 -8.44
CA LYS A 358 -18.45 -16.16 -8.27
C LYS A 358 -18.09 -17.63 -8.29
N THR A 359 -17.06 -18.03 -9.02
CA THR A 359 -16.62 -19.44 -9.02
C THR A 359 -15.95 -19.88 -7.73
N ILE A 360 -15.41 -18.96 -6.93
CA ILE A 360 -14.70 -19.27 -5.68
C ILE A 360 -15.59 -19.24 -4.43
N GLU A 361 -16.82 -18.73 -4.54
CA GLU A 361 -17.86 -18.78 -3.49
C GLU A 361 -18.28 -20.24 -3.24
N LYS A 362 -17.46 -20.96 -2.46
CA LYS A 362 -17.54 -22.41 -2.16
C LYS A 362 -17.40 -22.65 -0.67
N PRO A 363 -17.90 -23.80 -0.15
CA PRO A 363 -17.80 -24.15 1.27
C PRO A 363 -16.40 -23.92 1.86
N GLY A 364 -16.32 -23.08 2.90
CA GLY A 364 -15.08 -22.74 3.61
C GLY A 364 -14.36 -21.48 3.12
N VAL A 365 -14.86 -20.80 2.09
CA VAL A 365 -14.33 -19.51 1.63
C VAL A 365 -15.05 -18.36 2.31
N TYR A 366 -14.30 -17.37 2.78
CA TYR A 366 -14.84 -16.10 3.25
C TYR A 366 -14.92 -15.09 2.11
N THR A 367 -16.00 -14.32 2.04
CA THR A 367 -16.09 -13.14 1.20
C THR A 367 -16.54 -11.94 2.00
N ALA A 368 -15.92 -10.78 1.80
CA ALA A 368 -16.34 -9.50 2.39
C ALA A 368 -16.44 -8.43 1.28
N ILE A 369 -17.36 -7.48 1.44
CA ILE A 369 -17.50 -6.31 0.59
C ILE A 369 -17.48 -5.08 1.49
N ILE A 370 -16.42 -4.28 1.43
CA ILE A 370 -16.28 -3.13 2.33
C ILE A 370 -16.97 -1.91 1.69
N PRO A 371 -17.98 -1.30 2.33
CA PRO A 371 -18.71 -0.18 1.74
C PRO A 371 -17.84 1.07 1.68
N LYS A 372 -18.17 1.97 0.74
CA LYS A 372 -17.44 3.25 0.54
C LYS A 372 -15.94 3.05 0.30
N THR A 373 -15.60 1.98 -0.40
CA THR A 373 -14.22 1.71 -0.81
C THR A 373 -14.16 1.50 -2.32
N ASN A 374 -12.99 1.82 -2.86
CA ASN A 374 -12.59 1.50 -4.22
C ASN A 374 -11.28 0.72 -4.19
N HIS A 375 -10.78 0.35 -5.38
CA HIS A 375 -9.59 -0.48 -5.52
C HIS A 375 -8.36 0.07 -4.78
N GLY A 376 -8.19 1.39 -4.71
CA GLY A 376 -7.08 2.04 -4.01
C GLY A 376 -7.21 2.04 -2.49
N SER A 377 -8.42 1.83 -1.94
CA SER A 377 -8.72 1.86 -0.51
C SER A 377 -7.99 0.79 0.32
N PHE A 378 -7.50 -0.26 -0.35
CA PHE A 378 -6.70 -1.32 0.27
C PHE A 378 -5.20 -1.03 0.29
N THR A 379 -4.77 0.19 -0.01
CA THR A 379 -3.36 0.59 -0.06
C THR A 379 -3.16 1.91 0.67
N ASP A 380 -1.91 2.22 1.01
CA ASP A 380 -1.49 3.50 1.59
C ASP A 380 -1.89 4.69 0.70
N LEU A 381 -2.09 4.48 -0.62
CA LEU A 381 -2.48 5.54 -1.55
C LEU A 381 -3.80 6.18 -1.17
N ALA A 382 -4.72 5.48 -0.52
CA ALA A 382 -5.98 6.04 -0.04
C ALA A 382 -5.78 7.23 0.91
N ALA A 383 -4.64 7.28 1.61
CA ALA A 383 -4.29 8.38 2.51
C ALA A 383 -3.64 9.58 1.80
N VAL A 384 -3.27 9.46 0.51
CA VAL A 384 -2.63 10.56 -0.25
C VAL A 384 -3.57 11.74 -0.42
N SER A 385 -4.87 11.46 -0.62
CA SER A 385 -5.86 12.51 -0.84
C SER A 385 -7.30 12.01 -0.61
N PRO A 386 -8.18 12.80 0.02
CA PRO A 386 -9.60 12.44 0.09
C PRO A 386 -10.29 12.42 -1.28
N ILE A 387 -9.80 13.14 -2.30
CA ILE A 387 -10.50 13.26 -3.60
C ILE A 387 -10.43 12.02 -4.48
N ILE A 388 -9.56 11.06 -4.16
CA ILE A 388 -9.44 9.80 -4.90
C ILE A 388 -10.28 8.67 -4.28
N ASN A 389 -10.89 8.93 -3.12
CA ASN A 389 -11.69 7.96 -2.39
C ASN A 389 -13.19 8.14 -2.69
N GLU A 390 -13.96 7.10 -2.37
CA GLU A 390 -15.42 7.15 -2.47
C GLU A 390 -16.02 8.22 -1.55
N SER A 391 -17.19 8.73 -1.95
CA SER A 391 -17.90 9.74 -1.17
C SER A 391 -18.20 9.25 0.25
N GLY A 392 -17.76 10.01 1.24
CA GLY A 392 -17.95 9.68 2.66
C GLY A 392 -17.08 8.55 3.19
N ALA A 393 -16.02 8.17 2.45
CA ALA A 393 -15.00 7.25 2.93
C ALA A 393 -14.24 7.85 4.14
N ASP A 394 -14.07 7.03 5.18
CA ASP A 394 -13.17 7.31 6.30
C ASP A 394 -12.00 6.33 6.21
N VAL A 395 -10.88 6.82 5.65
CA VAL A 395 -9.68 6.02 5.38
C VAL A 395 -9.14 5.36 6.65
N ASN A 396 -9.18 6.04 7.79
CA ASN A 396 -8.68 5.49 9.05
C ASN A 396 -9.60 4.37 9.57
N ALA A 397 -10.91 4.53 9.47
CA ALA A 397 -11.86 3.48 9.82
C ALA A 397 -11.73 2.27 8.89
N ILE A 398 -11.56 2.50 7.58
CA ILE A 398 -11.34 1.46 6.57
C ILE A 398 -10.07 0.67 6.87
N TYR A 399 -8.95 1.34 7.14
CA TYR A 399 -7.69 0.68 7.49
C TYR A 399 -7.82 -0.21 8.74
N LYS A 400 -8.48 0.30 9.80
CA LYS A 400 -8.74 -0.49 11.02
C LYS A 400 -9.60 -1.71 10.73
N LEU A 401 -10.64 -1.58 9.92
CA LEU A 401 -11.50 -2.69 9.54
C LEU A 401 -10.74 -3.76 8.73
N ILE A 402 -9.94 -3.36 7.72
CA ILE A 402 -9.10 -4.27 6.94
C ILE A 402 -8.13 -5.02 7.86
N ASN A 403 -7.51 -4.31 8.80
CA ASN A 403 -6.61 -4.87 9.80
C ASN A 403 -7.31 -5.89 10.71
N GLU A 404 -8.49 -5.56 11.23
CA GLU A 404 -9.29 -6.44 12.09
C GLU A 404 -9.72 -7.72 11.37
N LEU A 405 -10.17 -7.60 10.11
CA LEU A 405 -10.52 -8.74 9.26
C LEU A 405 -9.29 -9.64 9.00
N SER A 406 -8.17 -9.03 8.62
CA SER A 406 -6.91 -9.75 8.35
C SER A 406 -6.40 -10.50 9.57
N LEU A 407 -6.35 -9.83 10.73
CA LEU A 407 -5.97 -10.44 12.00
C LEU A 407 -6.95 -11.54 12.40
N GLY A 408 -8.26 -11.28 12.35
CA GLY A 408 -9.28 -12.27 12.69
C GLY A 408 -9.19 -13.53 11.82
N PHE A 409 -8.85 -13.38 10.55
CA PHE A 409 -8.63 -14.49 9.65
C PHE A 409 -7.34 -15.26 9.94
N PHE A 410 -6.19 -14.58 10.03
CA PHE A 410 -4.91 -15.27 10.23
C PHE A 410 -4.76 -15.82 11.65
N ASP A 411 -5.26 -15.13 12.68
CA ASP A 411 -5.19 -15.61 14.07
C ASP A 411 -5.96 -16.94 14.21
N LYS A 412 -7.12 -17.05 13.56
CA LYS A 412 -7.89 -18.29 13.51
C LYS A 412 -7.14 -19.41 12.78
N ASN A 413 -6.61 -19.11 11.60
CA ASN A 413 -6.14 -20.15 10.68
C ASN A 413 -4.66 -20.52 10.81
N LEU A 414 -3.82 -19.65 11.38
CA LEU A 414 -2.38 -19.86 11.55
C LEU A 414 -1.95 -19.94 13.02
N LYS A 415 -2.62 -19.22 13.93
CA LYS A 415 -2.34 -19.32 15.38
C LYS A 415 -3.28 -20.27 16.12
N GLY A 416 -4.29 -20.81 15.44
CA GLY A 416 -5.30 -21.69 16.04
C GLY A 416 -6.17 -21.00 17.10
N ILE A 417 -6.23 -19.66 17.11
CA ILE A 417 -7.01 -18.90 18.08
C ILE A 417 -8.49 -19.08 17.75
N GLN A 418 -9.17 -19.91 18.55
CA GLN A 418 -10.60 -20.19 18.43
C GLN A 418 -11.45 -19.06 19.02
N ASP A 419 -11.21 -17.82 18.58
CA ASP A 419 -12.11 -16.70 18.83
C ASP A 419 -13.03 -16.49 17.63
N ASN A 420 -14.30 -16.19 17.90
CA ASN A 420 -15.29 -15.90 16.88
C ASN A 420 -15.15 -14.45 16.35
N LYS A 421 -13.91 -13.98 16.18
CA LYS A 421 -13.54 -12.58 15.92
C LYS A 421 -14.19 -12.06 14.63
N LEU A 422 -14.13 -12.84 13.54
CA LEU A 422 -14.80 -12.49 12.29
C LEU A 422 -16.32 -12.31 12.44
N ASN A 423 -16.99 -13.17 13.23
CA ASN A 423 -18.42 -13.01 13.51
C ASN A 423 -18.71 -11.82 14.43
N LYS A 424 -17.80 -11.47 15.36
CA LYS A 424 -17.91 -10.25 16.16
C LYS A 424 -17.79 -9.00 15.28
N ILE A 425 -16.84 -9.00 14.34
CA ILE A 425 -16.66 -7.92 13.36
C ILE A 425 -17.92 -7.75 12.52
N GLN A 426 -18.47 -8.83 11.94
CA GLN A 426 -19.73 -8.76 11.17
C GLN A 426 -20.92 -8.25 12.01
N LYS A 427 -20.96 -8.53 13.32
CA LYS A 427 -22.01 -7.99 14.21
C LYS A 427 -21.83 -6.50 14.49
N ALA A 428 -20.59 -6.02 14.60
CA ALA A 428 -20.28 -4.61 14.81
C ALA A 428 -20.41 -3.78 13.51
N HIS A 429 -20.17 -4.43 12.37
CA HIS A 429 -20.16 -3.85 11.04
C HIS A 429 -21.08 -4.64 10.10
N PRO A 430 -22.42 -4.63 10.30
CA PRO A 430 -23.33 -5.39 9.46
C PRO A 430 -23.23 -5.06 7.96
N GLU A 431 -22.76 -3.86 7.63
CA GLU A 431 -22.62 -3.32 6.28
C GLU A 431 -21.53 -3.98 5.41
N ILE A 432 -20.59 -4.74 5.98
CA ILE A 432 -19.43 -5.29 5.24
C ILE A 432 -19.73 -6.63 4.53
N ASN A 433 -20.96 -7.14 4.66
CA ASN A 433 -21.43 -8.38 4.03
C ASN A 433 -20.46 -9.57 4.16
N LEU A 434 -19.81 -9.74 5.32
CA LEU A 434 -18.89 -10.86 5.56
C LEU A 434 -19.67 -12.17 5.61
N THR A 435 -19.40 -13.03 4.63
CA THR A 435 -20.05 -14.33 4.44
C THR A 435 -19.02 -15.44 4.48
N LEU A 436 -19.34 -16.53 5.17
CA LEU A 436 -18.65 -17.81 5.04
C LEU A 436 -19.55 -18.72 4.19
N HIS A 437 -19.04 -19.12 3.02
CA HIS A 437 -19.75 -19.99 2.08
C HIS A 437 -19.72 -21.45 2.49
#